data_AF-Q7NHY7-F1
#
_entry.id   AF-Q7NHY7-F1
#
_cell.length_a   1.000
_cell.length_b   1.000
_cell.length_c   1.000
_cell.angle_alpha   90.00
_cell.angle_beta   90.00
_cell.angle_gamma   90.00
#
_symmetry.space_group_name_H-M   'P 1'
#
loop_
_entity.id
_entity.type
_entity.pdbx_description
1 polymer ?
#
loop_
_entity_poly.entity_id
_entity_poly.type
_entity_poly.pdbx_seq_one_letter_code
_entity_poly.pdbx_strand_id
1 'polypeptide(L)'
;MSTPTHYQTLGIEPSATTEEIRAAYRRLAKQHHPDTGALAGHQRMVILNEAYEVLSEPQRRQSYDRLLAHGDERPSRVATQTVPRAPFGRGASEDSERQRWLRDIYRPVNAAIYRVIRPFRRQLDELAYDPYDDELIAEFVAYLERSQVIYQQAKALFASRPNPAGAALVAELLYHSLNQLGDALDELRYFTLNYDYQHLHVGQELVGIVTDLRRQATEAAERLLQMG
;
A
#
# COMPACT_ATOMS: atom_id res chain seq x y z
N MET A 1 35.45 3.97 14.64
CA MET A 1 34.48 2.99 15.19
C MET A 1 33.76 2.38 14.00
N SER A 2 33.76 1.05 13.84
CA SER A 2 33.01 0.41 12.75
C SER A 2 31.51 0.70 12.93
N THR A 3 30.83 1.05 11.84
CA THR A 3 29.37 1.12 11.81
C THR A 3 28.82 -0.29 12.11
N PRO A 4 27.93 -0.46 13.09
CA PRO A 4 27.35 -1.77 13.37
C PRO A 4 26.56 -2.27 12.15
N THR A 5 26.72 -3.54 11.83
CA THR A 5 25.92 -4.20 10.77
C THR A 5 24.44 -4.23 11.16
N HIS A 6 23.53 -4.42 10.20
CA HIS A 6 22.10 -4.53 10.49
C HIS A 6 21.78 -5.69 11.47
N TYR A 7 22.54 -6.79 11.38
CA TYR A 7 22.46 -7.92 12.31
C TYR A 7 22.85 -7.52 13.75
N GLN A 8 23.97 -6.80 13.89
CA GLN A 8 24.40 -6.27 15.20
C GLN A 8 23.45 -5.21 15.75
N THR A 9 22.83 -4.41 14.88
CA THR A 9 21.83 -3.41 15.23
C THR A 9 20.58 -4.05 15.83
N LEU A 10 20.12 -5.18 15.29
CA LEU A 10 19.01 -5.97 15.82
C LEU A 10 19.43 -6.96 16.93
N GLY A 11 20.73 -7.10 17.19
CA GLY A 11 21.26 -8.01 18.21
C GLY A 11 21.04 -9.49 17.89
N ILE A 12 21.14 -9.86 16.62
CA ILE A 12 20.90 -11.21 16.10
C ILE A 12 22.07 -11.71 15.25
N GLU A 13 22.16 -13.03 15.08
CA GLU A 13 23.17 -13.66 14.22
C GLU A 13 22.82 -13.55 12.72
N PRO A 14 23.80 -13.53 11.81
CA PRO A 14 23.55 -13.54 10.37
C PRO A 14 22.76 -14.76 9.87
N SER A 15 22.75 -15.86 10.64
CA SER A 15 21.95 -17.06 10.37
C SER A 15 20.51 -16.98 10.87
N ALA A 16 20.09 -15.88 11.49
CA ALA A 16 18.78 -15.76 12.10
C ALA A 16 17.64 -15.95 11.07
N THR A 17 16.56 -16.61 11.47
CA THR A 17 15.39 -16.79 10.60
C THR A 17 14.61 -15.49 10.45
N THR A 18 13.70 -15.42 9.47
CA THR A 18 12.83 -14.25 9.29
C THR A 18 11.96 -14.00 10.53
N GLU A 19 11.54 -15.06 11.21
CA GLU A 19 10.79 -14.99 12.47
C GLU A 19 11.64 -14.40 13.61
N GLU A 20 12.91 -14.79 13.72
CA GLU A 20 13.84 -14.27 14.72
C GLU A 20 14.19 -12.80 14.48
N ILE A 21 14.38 -12.41 13.21
CA ILE A 21 14.57 -11.00 12.80
C ILE A 21 13.37 -10.16 13.23
N ARG A 22 12.15 -10.65 12.92
CA ARG A 22 10.90 -10.00 13.30
C ARG A 22 10.75 -9.87 14.81
N ALA A 23 11.00 -10.95 15.56
CA ALA A 23 10.86 -10.94 17.02
C ALA A 23 11.86 -10.01 17.70
N ALA A 24 13.12 -10.00 17.24
CA ALA A 24 14.16 -9.13 17.78
C ALA A 24 13.83 -7.66 17.52
N TYR A 25 13.42 -7.33 16.30
CA TYR A 25 13.03 -5.98 15.93
C TYR A 25 11.80 -5.49 16.72
N ARG A 26 10.73 -6.29 16.85
CA ARG A 26 9.55 -5.93 17.68
C ARG A 26 9.91 -5.62 19.13
N ARG A 27 10.73 -6.48 19.74
CA ARG A 27 11.21 -6.27 21.12
C ARG A 27 11.95 -4.93 21.25
N LEU A 28 12.81 -4.61 20.30
CA LEU A 28 13.59 -3.37 20.30
C LEU A 28 12.71 -2.15 19.98
N ALA A 29 11.74 -2.27 19.06
CA ALA A 29 10.78 -1.22 18.75
C ALA A 29 9.93 -0.86 19.98
N LYS A 30 9.39 -1.88 20.68
CA LYS A 30 8.65 -1.66 21.94
C LYS A 30 9.51 -1.00 23.04
N GLN A 31 10.80 -1.32 23.09
CA GLN A 31 11.74 -0.75 24.08
C GLN A 31 12.17 0.69 23.75
N HIS A 32 12.17 1.07 22.47
CA HIS A 32 12.71 2.35 22.00
C HIS A 32 11.65 3.28 21.38
N HIS A 33 10.35 2.97 21.52
CA HIS A 33 9.27 3.75 20.94
C HIS A 33 9.25 5.19 21.48
N PRO A 34 9.06 6.23 20.63
CA PRO A 34 9.04 7.63 21.06
C PRO A 34 8.01 7.97 22.15
N ASP A 35 6.92 7.20 22.30
CA ASP A 35 5.97 7.39 23.42
C ASP A 35 6.55 7.06 24.80
N THR A 36 7.74 6.45 24.89
CA THR A 36 8.47 6.33 26.17
C THR A 36 9.18 7.63 26.58
N GLY A 37 9.05 8.71 25.79
CA GLY A 37 9.41 10.08 26.17
C GLY A 37 10.89 10.46 26.03
N ALA A 38 11.74 9.62 25.43
CA ALA A 38 13.17 9.87 25.29
C ALA A 38 13.56 10.27 23.85
N LEU A 39 14.24 11.41 23.68
CA LEU A 39 14.85 11.85 22.41
C LEU A 39 15.79 10.80 21.79
N ALA A 40 16.45 9.99 22.63
CA ALA A 40 17.29 8.87 22.20
C ALA A 40 16.50 7.71 21.56
N GLY A 41 15.21 7.57 21.87
CA GLY A 41 14.33 6.55 21.31
C GLY A 41 14.07 6.76 19.82
N HIS A 42 13.88 8.01 19.38
CA HIS A 42 13.62 8.32 17.97
C HIS A 42 14.81 7.96 17.06
N GLN A 43 16.03 8.38 17.42
CA GLN A 43 17.23 8.03 16.65
C GLN A 43 17.50 6.52 16.66
N ARG A 44 17.23 5.85 17.78
CA ARG A 44 17.38 4.40 17.89
C ARG A 44 16.36 3.68 17.02
N MET A 45 15.12 4.16 16.98
CA MET A 45 14.06 3.60 16.13
C MET A 45 14.41 3.73 14.65
N VAL A 46 14.90 4.88 14.18
CA VAL A 46 15.35 5.05 12.79
C VAL A 46 16.39 4.00 12.40
N ILE A 47 17.39 3.77 13.26
CA ILE A 47 18.46 2.79 13.03
C ILE A 47 17.91 1.35 13.04
N LEU A 48 16.95 1.05 13.92
CA LEU A 48 16.29 -0.26 13.98
C LEU A 48 15.43 -0.51 12.73
N ASN A 49 14.70 0.51 12.27
CA ASN A 49 13.85 0.45 11.07
C ASN A 49 14.70 0.18 9.83
N GLU A 50 15.81 0.91 9.66
CA GLU A 50 16.74 0.71 8.53
C GLU A 50 17.30 -0.73 8.53
N ALA A 51 17.71 -1.24 9.69
CA ALA A 51 18.21 -2.60 9.81
C ALA A 51 17.14 -3.66 9.49
N TYR A 52 15.92 -3.46 9.97
CA TYR A 52 14.83 -4.40 9.73
C TYR A 52 14.30 -4.33 8.28
N GLU A 53 14.22 -3.16 7.66
CA GLU A 53 13.78 -2.99 6.26
C GLU A 53 14.68 -3.78 5.28
N VAL A 54 15.98 -3.85 5.56
CA VAL A 54 16.95 -4.59 4.76
C VAL A 54 16.89 -6.09 5.06
N LEU A 55 16.77 -6.50 6.33
CA LEU A 55 16.85 -7.90 6.74
C LEU A 55 15.53 -8.68 6.63
N SER A 56 14.39 -8.01 6.69
CA SER A 56 13.06 -8.65 6.69
C SER A 56 12.62 -9.17 5.32
N GLU A 57 13.13 -8.59 4.23
CA GLU A 57 12.83 -8.98 2.85
C GLU A 57 13.92 -9.91 2.32
N PRO A 58 13.63 -11.19 1.97
CA PRO A 58 14.63 -12.15 1.52
C PRO A 58 15.54 -11.66 0.39
N GLN A 59 14.98 -10.93 -0.59
CA GLN A 59 15.76 -10.41 -1.72
C GLN A 59 16.72 -9.28 -1.31
N ARG A 60 16.27 -8.39 -0.41
CA ARG A 60 17.09 -7.28 0.12
C ARG A 60 18.16 -7.79 1.06
N ARG A 61 17.82 -8.76 1.93
CA ARG A 61 18.76 -9.45 2.82
C ARG A 61 19.86 -10.12 2.02
N GLN A 62 19.51 -10.89 1.00
CA GLN A 62 20.50 -11.54 0.14
C GLN A 62 21.40 -10.54 -0.60
N SER A 63 20.87 -9.38 -0.97
CA SER A 63 21.65 -8.31 -1.61
C SER A 63 22.58 -7.62 -0.61
N TYR A 64 22.12 -7.41 0.63
CA TYR A 64 22.91 -6.88 1.73
C TYR A 64 24.02 -7.85 2.18
N ASP A 65 23.73 -9.15 2.27
CA ASP A 65 24.71 -10.18 2.59
C ASP A 65 25.80 -10.26 1.51
N ARG A 66 25.42 -10.08 0.24
CA ARG A 66 26.37 -9.96 -0.88
C ARG A 66 27.22 -8.69 -0.78
N LEU A 67 26.64 -7.55 -0.37
CA LEU A 67 27.35 -6.29 -0.15
C LEU A 67 28.34 -6.37 1.02
N LEU A 68 27.98 -7.06 2.11
CA LEU A 68 28.87 -7.35 3.24
C LEU A 68 30.05 -8.24 2.83
N ALA A 69 29.85 -9.13 1.85
CA ALA A 69 30.90 -10.00 1.32
C ALA A 69 31.78 -9.30 0.28
N HIS A 70 31.22 -8.46 -0.60
CA HIS A 70 31.92 -7.78 -1.71
C HIS A 70 31.44 -6.32 -1.79
N GLY A 71 32.35 -5.38 -1.53
CA GLY A 71 32.04 -3.95 -1.50
C GLY A 71 31.59 -3.39 -2.86
N ASP A 72 30.39 -2.78 -2.82
CA ASP A 72 29.73 -1.84 -3.74
C ASP A 72 29.67 -2.14 -5.26
N GLU A 73 28.44 -2.26 -5.77
CA GLU A 73 27.98 -1.66 -7.03
C GLU A 73 26.43 -1.63 -7.08
N ARG A 74 25.83 -0.44 -7.30
CA ARG A 74 24.38 -0.23 -7.51
C ARG A 74 24.09 0.16 -8.96
N PRO A 75 22.96 -0.28 -9.55
CA PRO A 75 22.33 0.47 -10.64
C PRO A 75 20.93 1.01 -10.29
N SER A 76 20.72 2.27 -10.71
CA SER A 76 19.47 3.04 -10.71
C SER A 76 18.62 2.77 -11.97
N ARG A 77 17.28 2.84 -11.88
CA ARG A 77 16.29 3.17 -12.96
C ARG A 77 15.00 3.71 -12.29
N VAL A 78 14.55 4.97 -12.41
CA VAL A 78 13.92 5.78 -13.49
C VAL A 78 12.67 5.16 -14.17
N ALA A 79 11.52 5.85 -14.04
CA ALA A 79 10.66 6.40 -15.13
C ALA A 79 9.13 6.14 -15.02
N THR A 80 8.40 7.26 -14.99
CA THR A 80 6.96 7.51 -15.23
C THR A 80 6.47 6.99 -16.58
N GLN A 81 5.18 6.61 -16.69
CA GLN A 81 4.52 6.39 -17.98
C GLN A 81 3.23 7.21 -18.15
N THR A 82 3.17 7.86 -19.31
CA THR A 82 2.10 8.68 -19.88
C THR A 82 1.16 7.80 -20.71
N VAL A 83 -0.15 8.09 -20.72
CA VAL A 83 -1.17 7.33 -21.49
C VAL A 83 -1.49 8.05 -22.81
N PRO A 84 -1.65 7.38 -23.97
CA PRO A 84 -1.95 8.03 -25.25
C PRO A 84 -3.45 8.23 -25.51
N ARG A 85 -3.79 9.26 -26.29
CA ARG A 85 -5.14 9.65 -26.71
C ARG A 85 -5.32 9.45 -28.22
N ALA A 86 -6.49 8.95 -28.65
CA ALA A 86 -6.93 8.84 -30.05
C ALA A 86 -8.44 9.17 -30.19
N PRO A 87 -8.96 9.50 -31.39
CA PRO A 87 -10.08 10.45 -31.57
C PRO A 87 -11.50 9.85 -31.79
N PHE A 88 -12.47 10.79 -31.75
CA PHE A 88 -13.93 10.69 -31.77
C PHE A 88 -14.60 9.92 -32.93
N GLY A 89 -15.74 9.27 -32.64
CA GLY A 89 -16.70 8.79 -33.65
C GLY A 89 -18.04 8.21 -33.13
N ARG A 90 -19.12 9.01 -33.29
CA ARG A 90 -20.56 8.68 -33.48
C ARG A 90 -21.40 8.14 -32.30
N GLY A 91 -22.31 9.00 -31.84
CA GLY A 91 -23.03 8.97 -30.56
C GLY A 91 -24.11 7.92 -30.30
N ALA A 92 -24.45 7.01 -31.23
CA ALA A 92 -25.34 5.87 -30.89
C ALA A 92 -24.56 4.64 -30.39
N SER A 93 -23.32 4.47 -30.87
CA SER A 93 -22.39 3.44 -30.38
C SER A 93 -21.79 3.84 -29.03
N GLU A 94 -21.58 5.13 -28.83
CA GLU A 94 -20.89 5.70 -27.66
C GLU A 94 -21.68 5.51 -26.36
N ASP A 95 -23.00 5.72 -26.36
CA ASP A 95 -23.83 5.49 -25.17
C ASP A 95 -23.91 4.00 -24.83
N SER A 96 -24.01 3.13 -25.84
CA SER A 96 -23.99 1.67 -25.65
C SER A 96 -22.64 1.17 -25.11
N GLU A 97 -21.54 1.74 -25.60
CA GLU A 97 -20.18 1.44 -25.14
C GLU A 97 -19.95 1.94 -23.71
N ARG A 98 -20.40 3.15 -23.40
CA ARG A 98 -20.38 3.73 -22.05
C ARG A 98 -21.15 2.84 -21.08
N GLN A 99 -22.36 2.41 -21.43
CA GLN A 99 -23.19 1.57 -20.57
C GLN A 99 -22.53 0.21 -20.31
N ARG A 100 -21.92 -0.40 -21.33
CA ARG A 100 -21.13 -1.63 -21.17
C ARG A 100 -19.92 -1.41 -20.27
N TRP A 101 -19.17 -0.33 -20.45
CA TRP A 101 -18.02 0.00 -19.60
C TRP A 101 -18.44 0.24 -18.15
N LEU A 102 -19.55 0.96 -17.91
CA LEU A 102 -20.07 1.19 -16.56
C LEU A 102 -20.43 -0.12 -15.86
N ARG A 103 -21.04 -1.06 -16.59
CA ARG A 103 -21.44 -2.36 -16.06
C ARG A 103 -20.25 -3.31 -15.86
N ASP A 104 -19.38 -3.44 -16.85
CA ASP A 104 -18.36 -4.49 -16.92
C ASP A 104 -17.04 -4.07 -16.23
N ILE A 105 -16.77 -2.77 -16.13
CA ILE A 105 -15.51 -2.23 -15.56
C ILE A 105 -15.80 -1.44 -14.29
N TYR A 106 -16.57 -0.34 -14.38
CA TYR A 106 -16.75 0.55 -13.23
C TYR A 106 -17.39 -0.15 -12.02
N ARG A 107 -18.52 -0.85 -12.20
CA ARG A 107 -19.21 -1.53 -11.08
C ARG A 107 -18.29 -2.53 -10.34
N PRO A 108 -17.64 -3.49 -11.01
CA PRO A 108 -16.77 -4.44 -10.31
C PRO A 108 -15.53 -3.78 -9.69
N VAL A 109 -14.92 -2.79 -10.35
CA VAL A 109 -13.79 -2.05 -9.78
C VAL A 109 -14.22 -1.25 -8.54
N ASN A 110 -15.32 -0.52 -8.62
CA ASN A 110 -15.88 0.25 -7.50
C ASN A 110 -16.26 -0.66 -6.30
N ALA A 111 -16.83 -1.83 -6.59
CA ALA A 111 -17.14 -2.84 -5.57
C ALA A 111 -15.87 -3.43 -4.94
N ALA A 112 -14.82 -3.64 -5.72
CA ALA A 112 -13.53 -4.11 -5.20
C ALA A 112 -12.88 -3.07 -4.28
N ILE A 113 -12.85 -1.79 -4.68
CA ILE A 113 -12.40 -0.68 -3.81
C ILE A 113 -13.22 -0.66 -2.51
N TYR A 114 -14.56 -0.73 -2.62
CA TYR A 114 -15.44 -0.74 -1.45
C TYR A 114 -15.13 -1.91 -0.50
N ARG A 115 -14.91 -3.11 -1.03
CA ARG A 115 -14.60 -4.31 -0.25
C ARG A 115 -13.28 -4.17 0.52
N VAL A 116 -12.31 -3.44 -0.02
CA VAL A 116 -11.07 -3.11 0.70
C VAL A 116 -11.35 -2.06 1.77
N ILE A 117 -11.92 -0.90 1.44
CA ILE A 117 -12.05 0.22 2.40
C ILE A 117 -13.07 -0.03 3.52
N ARG A 118 -14.12 -0.82 3.28
CA ARG A 118 -15.24 -1.01 4.24
C ARG A 118 -14.79 -1.56 5.60
N PRO A 119 -14.02 -2.67 5.68
CA PRO A 119 -13.53 -3.18 6.96
C PRO A 119 -12.40 -2.35 7.58
N PHE A 120 -11.82 -1.40 6.83
CA PHE A 120 -10.57 -0.74 7.21
C PHE A 120 -10.60 -0.09 8.59
N ARG A 121 -11.63 0.71 8.87
CA ARG A 121 -11.77 1.38 10.17
C ARG A 121 -11.79 0.39 11.33
N ARG A 122 -12.54 -0.70 11.18
CA ARG A 122 -12.62 -1.75 12.21
C ARG A 122 -11.26 -2.40 12.44
N GLN A 123 -10.53 -2.70 11.37
CA GLN A 123 -9.20 -3.32 11.45
C GLN A 123 -8.19 -2.42 12.17
N LEU A 124 -8.28 -1.10 11.98
CA LEU A 124 -7.47 -0.14 12.71
C LEU A 124 -7.88 0.00 14.17
N ASP A 125 -9.18 0.02 14.45
CA ASP A 125 -9.70 0.08 15.82
C ASP A 125 -9.29 -1.17 16.62
N GLU A 126 -9.29 -2.35 15.99
CA GLU A 126 -8.80 -3.61 16.57
C GLU A 126 -7.29 -3.55 16.85
N LEU A 127 -6.49 -3.11 15.87
CA LEU A 127 -5.05 -2.99 16.00
C LEU A 127 -4.62 -1.95 17.06
N ALA A 128 -5.42 -0.91 17.27
CA ALA A 128 -5.12 0.15 18.24
C ALA A 128 -5.18 -0.32 19.71
N TYR A 129 -5.73 -1.51 19.99
CA TYR A 129 -5.80 -2.06 21.34
C TYR A 129 -4.40 -2.40 21.90
N ASP A 130 -3.59 -3.11 21.12
CA ASP A 130 -2.16 -3.27 21.33
C ASP A 130 -1.45 -3.42 19.98
N PRO A 131 -0.84 -2.35 19.45
CA PRO A 131 -0.22 -2.34 18.12
C PRO A 131 1.09 -3.15 18.07
N TYR A 132 1.54 -3.72 19.19
CA TYR A 132 2.68 -4.64 19.26
C TYR A 132 2.26 -6.09 19.53
N ASP A 133 0.95 -6.36 19.62
CA ASP A 133 0.45 -7.71 19.80
C ASP A 133 0.58 -8.51 18.50
N ASP A 134 1.17 -9.71 18.63
CA ASP A 134 1.50 -10.56 17.49
C ASP A 134 0.25 -11.07 16.76
N GLU A 135 -0.84 -11.32 17.48
CA GLU A 135 -2.09 -11.80 16.90
C GLU A 135 -2.80 -10.66 16.14
N LEU A 136 -2.91 -9.49 16.76
CA LEU A 136 -3.51 -8.30 16.12
C LEU A 136 -2.73 -7.85 14.88
N ILE A 137 -1.40 -7.83 14.93
CA ILE A 137 -0.56 -7.51 13.77
C ILE A 137 -0.73 -8.57 12.68
N ALA A 138 -0.75 -9.87 13.03
CA ALA A 138 -0.93 -10.94 12.04
C ALA A 138 -2.29 -10.87 11.35
N GLU A 139 -3.37 -10.58 12.09
CA GLU A 139 -4.70 -10.38 11.52
C GLU A 139 -4.72 -9.19 10.55
N PHE A 140 -4.11 -8.07 10.95
CA PHE A 140 -4.02 -6.87 10.12
C PHE A 140 -3.19 -7.12 8.84
N VAL A 141 -2.03 -7.78 8.95
CA VAL A 141 -1.21 -8.19 7.79
C VAL A 141 -2.01 -9.09 6.85
N ALA A 142 -2.71 -10.10 7.37
CA ALA A 142 -3.52 -10.99 6.55
C ALA A 142 -4.65 -10.24 5.84
N TYR A 143 -5.22 -9.21 6.47
CA TYR A 143 -6.17 -8.30 5.84
C TYR A 143 -5.53 -7.47 4.72
N LEU A 144 -4.33 -6.90 4.93
CA LEU A 144 -3.59 -6.17 3.91
C LEU A 144 -3.23 -7.05 2.70
N GLU A 145 -2.80 -8.28 2.92
CA GLU A 145 -2.50 -9.24 1.85
C GLU A 145 -3.73 -9.58 1.00
N ARG A 146 -4.86 -9.89 1.64
CA ARG A 146 -6.13 -10.09 0.93
C ARG A 146 -6.56 -8.85 0.15
N SER A 147 -6.39 -7.67 0.75
CA SER A 147 -6.70 -6.39 0.12
C SER A 147 -5.82 -6.10 -1.09
N GLN A 148 -4.54 -6.44 -1.03
CA GLN A 148 -3.59 -6.30 -2.12
C GLN A 148 -3.99 -7.15 -3.33
N VAL A 149 -4.42 -8.39 -3.11
CA VAL A 149 -4.92 -9.27 -4.19
C VAL A 149 -6.16 -8.66 -4.87
N ILE A 150 -7.11 -8.15 -4.08
CA ILE A 150 -8.32 -7.50 -4.60
C ILE A 150 -7.96 -6.24 -5.40
N TYR A 151 -7.05 -5.42 -4.88
CA TYR A 151 -6.57 -4.21 -5.54
C TYR A 151 -5.92 -4.53 -6.90
N GLN A 152 -5.01 -5.51 -6.95
CA GLN A 152 -4.33 -5.88 -8.20
C GLN A 152 -5.30 -6.39 -9.26
N GLN A 153 -6.29 -7.20 -8.86
CA GLN A 153 -7.36 -7.64 -9.76
C GLN A 153 -8.19 -6.46 -10.29
N ALA A 154 -8.54 -5.51 -9.42
CA ALA A 154 -9.30 -4.32 -9.80
C ALA A 154 -8.50 -3.42 -10.76
N LYS A 155 -7.20 -3.22 -10.49
CA LYS A 155 -6.30 -2.44 -11.34
C LYS A 155 -6.12 -3.09 -12.72
N ALA A 156 -5.93 -4.39 -12.77
CA ALA A 156 -5.83 -5.14 -14.02
C ALA A 156 -7.14 -5.07 -14.82
N LEU A 157 -8.30 -5.21 -14.15
CA LEU A 157 -9.60 -5.07 -14.79
C LEU A 157 -9.82 -3.67 -15.34
N PHE A 158 -9.49 -2.63 -14.58
CA PHE A 158 -9.60 -1.24 -15.03
C PHE A 158 -8.75 -0.96 -16.27
N ALA A 159 -7.53 -1.50 -16.32
CA ALA A 159 -6.63 -1.37 -17.47
C ALA A 159 -6.99 -2.25 -18.68
N SER A 160 -7.94 -3.18 -18.53
CA SER A 160 -8.25 -4.18 -19.58
C SER A 160 -8.96 -3.61 -20.81
N ARG A 161 -9.56 -2.42 -20.71
CA ARG A 161 -10.30 -1.76 -21.79
C ARG A 161 -10.01 -0.27 -21.81
N PRO A 162 -10.04 0.38 -22.99
CA PRO A 162 -9.93 1.84 -23.08
C PRO A 162 -11.11 2.52 -22.38
N ASN A 163 -10.85 3.69 -21.81
CA ASN A 163 -11.87 4.49 -21.14
C ASN A 163 -12.70 5.25 -22.19
N PRO A 164 -14.02 5.08 -22.23
CA PRO A 164 -14.86 5.77 -23.20
C PRO A 164 -14.96 7.27 -22.86
N ALA A 165 -14.98 8.13 -23.88
CA ALA A 165 -15.01 9.59 -23.70
C ALA A 165 -16.20 10.03 -22.84
N GLY A 166 -17.38 9.45 -23.08
CA GLY A 166 -18.59 9.72 -22.29
C GLY A 166 -18.56 9.26 -20.81
N ALA A 167 -17.53 8.51 -20.37
CA ALA A 167 -17.32 8.20 -18.94
C ALA A 167 -15.96 8.70 -18.42
N ALA A 168 -15.32 9.66 -19.09
CA ALA A 168 -13.97 10.12 -18.75
C ALA A 168 -13.83 10.54 -17.28
N LEU A 169 -14.80 11.29 -16.74
CA LEU A 169 -14.79 11.71 -15.34
C LEU A 169 -14.85 10.53 -14.36
N VAL A 170 -15.71 9.53 -14.62
CA VAL A 170 -15.81 8.34 -13.79
C VAL A 170 -14.51 7.54 -13.84
N ALA A 171 -13.92 7.40 -15.03
CA ALA A 171 -12.65 6.72 -15.21
C ALA A 171 -11.50 7.43 -14.49
N GLU A 172 -11.44 8.76 -14.55
CA GLU A 172 -10.44 9.58 -13.85
C GLU A 172 -10.56 9.40 -12.33
N LEU A 173 -11.77 9.49 -11.78
CA LEU A 173 -11.99 9.29 -10.34
C LEU A 173 -11.63 7.87 -9.89
N LEU A 174 -11.91 6.84 -10.72
CA LEU A 174 -11.49 5.46 -10.46
C LEU A 174 -9.97 5.30 -10.49
N TYR A 175 -9.30 5.91 -11.48
CA TYR A 175 -7.86 5.88 -11.60
C TYR A 175 -7.19 6.47 -10.35
N HIS A 176 -7.64 7.65 -9.91
CA HIS A 176 -7.12 8.27 -8.69
C HIS A 176 -7.44 7.43 -7.46
N SER A 177 -8.66 6.88 -7.34
CA SER A 177 -9.02 6.00 -6.23
C SER A 177 -8.10 4.77 -6.15
N LEU A 178 -7.79 4.15 -7.29
CA LEU A 178 -6.92 2.97 -7.33
C LEU A 178 -5.46 3.31 -6.98
N ASN A 179 -4.94 4.44 -7.45
CA ASN A 179 -3.58 4.84 -7.10
C ASN A 179 -3.45 5.14 -5.61
N GLN A 180 -4.36 5.96 -5.07
CA GLN A 180 -4.38 6.30 -3.64
C GLN A 180 -4.59 5.06 -2.77
N LEU A 181 -5.38 4.08 -3.24
CA LEU A 181 -5.56 2.81 -2.55
C LEU A 181 -4.28 1.96 -2.56
N GLY A 182 -3.55 1.94 -3.68
CA GLY A 182 -2.25 1.27 -3.76
C GLY A 182 -1.25 1.88 -2.80
N ASP A 183 -1.14 3.21 -2.80
CA ASP A 183 -0.25 3.96 -1.90
C ASP A 183 -0.62 3.69 -0.44
N ALA A 184 -1.91 3.73 -0.09
CA ALA A 184 -2.39 3.38 1.24
C ALA A 184 -1.95 1.97 1.68
N LEU A 185 -2.17 0.95 0.83
CA LEU A 185 -1.81 -0.43 1.15
C LEU A 185 -0.30 -0.59 1.34
N ASP A 186 0.51 0.11 0.55
CA ASP A 186 1.96 0.09 0.67
C ASP A 186 2.42 0.75 1.98
N GLU A 187 1.91 1.94 2.31
CA GLU A 187 2.18 2.65 3.58
C GLU A 187 1.81 1.80 4.80
N LEU A 188 0.62 1.21 4.81
CA LEU A 188 0.18 0.38 5.92
C LEU A 188 1.00 -0.90 6.06
N ARG A 189 1.45 -1.49 4.95
CA ARG A 189 2.38 -2.61 4.98
C ARG A 189 3.73 -2.17 5.57
N TYR A 190 4.23 -1.00 5.19
CA TYR A 190 5.45 -0.44 5.81
C TYR A 190 5.28 -0.23 7.31
N PHE A 191 4.11 0.22 7.77
CA PHE A 191 3.82 0.27 9.21
C PHE A 191 3.90 -1.12 9.87
N THR A 192 3.30 -2.17 9.31
CA THR A 192 3.37 -3.52 9.92
C THR A 192 4.78 -4.09 9.99
N LEU A 193 5.66 -3.58 9.14
CA LEU A 193 7.07 -3.92 9.12
C LEU A 193 7.84 -3.09 10.15
N ASN A 194 7.61 -1.79 10.21
CA ASN A 194 8.50 -0.84 10.90
C ASN A 194 7.90 -0.16 12.14
N TYR A 195 6.66 -0.47 12.53
CA TYR A 195 5.90 0.15 13.62
C TYR A 195 5.96 1.69 13.64
N ASP A 196 6.18 2.29 12.47
CA ASP A 196 6.30 3.74 12.33
C ASP A 196 4.92 4.34 12.09
N TYR A 197 4.42 5.02 13.11
CA TYR A 197 3.10 5.63 13.10
C TYR A 197 2.93 6.72 12.03
N GLN A 198 4.01 7.24 11.44
CA GLN A 198 3.89 8.13 10.28
C GLN A 198 3.26 7.39 9.11
N HIS A 199 3.72 6.17 8.81
CA HIS A 199 3.17 5.34 7.75
C HIS A 199 1.72 4.92 8.05
N LEU A 200 1.40 4.65 9.32
CA LEU A 200 0.03 4.36 9.74
C LEU A 200 -0.91 5.56 9.49
N HIS A 201 -0.46 6.75 9.85
CA HIS A 201 -1.22 7.99 9.68
C HIS A 201 -1.43 8.32 8.19
N VAL A 202 -0.36 8.27 7.39
CA VAL A 202 -0.44 8.50 5.94
C VAL A 202 -1.39 7.49 5.30
N GLY A 203 -1.26 6.20 5.64
CA GLY A 203 -2.19 5.17 5.18
C GLY A 203 -3.66 5.46 5.51
N GLN A 204 -3.94 5.99 6.70
CA GLN A 204 -5.30 6.41 7.10
C GLN A 204 -5.83 7.59 6.28
N GLU A 205 -5.00 8.62 6.07
CA GLU A 205 -5.38 9.79 5.26
C GLU A 205 -5.68 9.39 3.81
N LEU A 206 -4.82 8.55 3.23
CA LEU A 206 -5.00 8.02 1.88
C LEU A 206 -6.30 7.22 1.75
N VAL A 207 -6.66 6.37 2.72
CA VAL A 207 -7.96 5.67 2.69
C VAL A 207 -9.14 6.63 2.82
N GLY A 208 -9.00 7.72 3.56
CA GLY A 208 -9.98 8.82 3.59
C GLY A 208 -10.20 9.42 2.20
N ILE A 209 -9.12 9.76 1.50
CA ILE A 209 -9.14 10.28 0.13
C ILE A 209 -9.79 9.28 -0.83
N VAL A 210 -9.44 8.00 -0.75
CA VAL A 210 -10.05 6.93 -1.57
C VAL A 210 -11.56 6.86 -1.34
N THR A 211 -12.00 6.98 -0.09
CA THR A 211 -13.44 6.95 0.27
C THR A 211 -14.19 8.09 -0.41
N ASP A 212 -13.63 9.29 -0.39
CA ASP A 212 -14.22 10.48 -1.03
C ASP A 212 -14.22 10.39 -2.56
N LEU A 213 -13.11 10.00 -3.18
CA LEU A 213 -13.01 9.81 -4.63
C LEU A 213 -13.99 8.74 -5.12
N ARG A 214 -14.13 7.64 -4.39
CA ARG A 214 -15.09 6.57 -4.69
C ARG A 214 -16.53 7.06 -4.61
N ARG A 215 -16.87 7.88 -3.61
CA ARG A 215 -18.19 8.50 -3.50
C ARG A 215 -18.47 9.39 -4.70
N GLN A 216 -17.54 10.28 -5.06
CA GLN A 216 -17.66 11.15 -6.24
C GLN A 216 -17.82 10.33 -7.54
N ALA A 217 -17.06 9.24 -7.69
CA ALA A 217 -17.17 8.35 -8.84
C ALA A 217 -18.56 7.70 -8.93
N THR A 218 -19.16 7.37 -7.77
CA THR A 218 -20.50 6.80 -7.68
C THR A 218 -21.56 7.80 -8.10
N GLU A 219 -21.51 9.03 -7.57
CA GLU A 219 -22.43 10.09 -7.97
C GLU A 219 -22.30 10.43 -9.47
N ALA A 220 -21.07 10.47 -9.99
CA ALA A 220 -20.83 10.72 -11.41
C ALA A 220 -21.39 9.58 -12.30
N ALA A 221 -21.20 8.32 -11.89
CA ALA A 221 -21.74 7.17 -12.62
C ALA A 221 -23.27 7.14 -12.59
N GLU A 222 -23.89 7.48 -11.46
CA GLU A 222 -25.35 7.55 -11.32
C GLU A 222 -25.96 8.63 -12.23
N ARG A 223 -25.33 9.81 -12.34
CA ARG A 223 -25.76 10.86 -13.27
C ARG A 223 -25.73 10.37 -14.73
N LEU A 224 -24.69 9.64 -15.13
CA LEU A 224 -24.60 9.07 -16.47
C LEU A 224 -25.68 8.03 -16.77
N LEU A 225 -26.14 7.30 -15.75
CA LEU A 225 -27.22 6.31 -15.87
C LEU A 225 -28.61 6.95 -15.97
N GLN A 226 -28.78 8.19 -15.51
CA GLN A 226 -30.04 8.95 -15.58
C GLN A 226 -30.19 9.75 -16.89
N MET A 227 -29.10 9.89 -17.66
CA MET A 227 -29.04 10.69 -18.89
C MET A 227 -29.26 9.88 -20.19
N GLY A 228 -29.44 8.56 -20.10
CA GLY A 228 -29.74 7.67 -21.23
C GLY A 228 -31.13 7.05 -21.12
#